data_AF-A0A951TVZ2-F1
#
_entry.id   AF-A0A951TVZ2-F1
#
_cell.length_a   1.000
_cell.length_b   1.000
_cell.length_c   1.000
_cell.angle_alpha   90.00
_cell.angle_beta   90.00
_cell.angle_gamma   90.00
#
_symmetry.space_group_name_H-M   'P 1'
#
loop_
_entity.id
_entity.type
_entity.pdbx_description
1 polymer ?
#
loop_
_entity_poly.entity_id
_entity_poly.type
_entity_poly.pdbx_seq_one_letter_code
_entity_poly.pdbx_strand_id
1 'polypeptide(L)'
;MAENEPTVTWAKAQPVLEVLANLAGIRDVLVIGSVARDGFGNDLDVVLTVSQPVYLAYLAAVNQALLDADECDYWDDFYVGFSSQRFEAALASVSMSLAEHGWLCLALRYLDAKIDVQLMPATWLSNTDLAQSQLPHHDPSFVANIAADARKLAIKRGERGQRVVTGLGRKAVSSKK
;
A
#
# COMPACT_ATOMS: atom_id res chain seq x y z
N MET A 1 16.72 17.65 21.25
CA MET A 1 15.63 17.43 20.28
C MET A 1 14.98 16.13 20.70
N ALA A 2 13.69 16.13 21.07
CA ALA A 2 13.00 14.88 21.33
C ALA A 2 12.90 14.16 19.98
N GLU A 3 13.51 12.98 19.87
CA GLU A 3 13.24 12.09 18.74
C GLU A 3 11.75 11.80 18.77
N ASN A 4 11.02 12.14 17.70
CA ASN A 4 9.60 11.79 17.58
C ASN A 4 9.51 10.27 17.72
N GLU A 5 8.85 9.81 18.78
CA GLU A 5 8.60 8.37 18.96
C GLU A 5 7.82 7.85 17.74
N PRO A 6 8.20 6.68 17.20
CA PRO A 6 7.50 6.11 16.05
C PRO A 6 6.02 5.90 16.39
N THR A 7 5.15 6.51 15.59
CA THR A 7 3.69 6.52 15.80
C THR A 7 3.03 5.21 15.41
N VAL A 8 3.62 4.47 14.46
CA VAL A 8 3.15 3.19 13.93
C VAL A 8 4.01 2.06 14.46
N THR A 9 3.37 1.10 15.12
CA THR A 9 3.98 -0.19 15.47
C THR A 9 3.23 -1.31 14.74
N TRP A 10 3.83 -2.51 14.67
CA TRP A 10 3.13 -3.69 14.16
C TRP A 10 1.74 -3.89 14.78
N ALA A 11 1.62 -3.73 16.11
CA ALA A 11 0.36 -3.90 16.82
C ALA A 11 -0.73 -2.92 16.35
N LYS A 12 -0.35 -1.68 16.01
CA LYS A 12 -1.26 -0.67 15.45
C LYS A 12 -1.56 -0.90 13.97
N ALA A 13 -0.59 -1.38 13.20
CA ALA A 13 -0.75 -1.65 11.77
C ALA A 13 -1.60 -2.89 11.49
N GLN A 14 -1.52 -3.93 12.35
CA GLN A 14 -2.13 -5.23 12.11
C GLN A 14 -3.64 -5.18 11.82
N PRO A 15 -4.49 -4.43 12.56
CA PRO A 15 -5.92 -4.33 12.24
C PRO A 15 -6.19 -3.76 10.85
N VAL A 16 -5.45 -2.73 10.43
CA VAL A 16 -5.58 -2.13 9.09
C VAL A 16 -5.16 -3.14 8.02
N LEU A 17 -4.02 -3.79 8.23
CA LEU A 17 -3.50 -4.81 7.32
C LEU A 17 -4.45 -6.00 7.17
N GLU A 18 -5.15 -6.40 8.25
CA GLU A 18 -6.16 -7.45 8.21
C GLU A 18 -7.40 -7.03 7.42
N VAL A 19 -7.88 -5.80 7.58
CA VAL A 19 -8.99 -5.29 6.77
C VAL A 19 -8.61 -5.24 5.29
N LEU A 20 -7.44 -4.67 4.95
CA LEU A 20 -6.93 -4.62 3.57
C LEU A 20 -6.78 -6.02 2.98
N ALA A 21 -6.27 -6.96 3.78
CA ALA A 21 -6.19 -8.36 3.43
C ALA A 21 -7.55 -9.07 3.47
N ASN A 22 -8.70 -8.44 3.61
CA ASN A 22 -10.00 -9.09 3.41
C ASN A 22 -10.85 -8.37 2.36
N LEU A 23 -10.41 -7.21 1.86
CA LEU A 23 -11.08 -6.53 0.76
C LEU A 23 -11.17 -7.40 -0.48
N ALA A 24 -12.34 -7.37 -1.12
CA ALA A 24 -12.57 -8.03 -2.40
C ALA A 24 -11.55 -7.57 -3.47
N GLY A 25 -11.04 -8.52 -4.26
CA GLY A 25 -10.07 -8.23 -5.33
C GLY A 25 -8.62 -8.06 -4.88
N ILE A 26 -8.34 -7.95 -3.57
CA ILE A 26 -6.97 -7.91 -3.05
C ILE A 26 -6.38 -9.31 -2.92
N ARG A 27 -5.34 -9.61 -3.71
CA ARG A 27 -4.67 -10.92 -3.73
C ARG A 27 -3.64 -11.07 -2.61
N ASP A 28 -2.71 -10.13 -2.50
CA ASP A 28 -1.66 -10.07 -1.49
C ASP A 28 -1.59 -8.65 -0.92
N VAL A 29 -1.21 -8.55 0.34
CA VAL A 29 -0.81 -7.30 1.00
C VAL A 29 0.66 -7.44 1.36
N LEU A 30 1.45 -6.45 0.97
CA LEU A 30 2.86 -6.37 1.30
C LEU A 30 3.11 -5.09 2.09
N VAL A 31 3.79 -5.23 3.22
CA VAL A 31 4.29 -4.08 3.99
C VAL A 31 5.65 -3.71 3.44
N ILE A 32 5.90 -2.42 3.24
CA ILE A 32 7.19 -1.87 2.81
C ILE A 32 7.67 -0.84 3.84
N GLY A 33 8.79 -0.17 3.57
CA GLY A 33 9.24 0.94 4.41
C GLY A 33 9.75 0.53 5.80
N SER A 34 9.72 1.49 6.72
CA SER A 34 10.25 1.37 8.08
C SER A 34 9.55 0.24 8.87
N VAL A 35 8.22 0.15 8.79
CA VAL A 35 7.45 -0.91 9.45
C VAL A 35 7.88 -2.30 8.96
N ALA A 36 8.20 -2.46 7.67
CA ALA A 36 8.69 -3.74 7.15
C ALA A 36 10.12 -4.07 7.59
N ARG A 37 11.00 -3.08 7.72
CA ARG A 37 12.41 -3.29 8.10
C ARG A 37 12.59 -3.46 9.60
N ASP A 38 11.99 -2.55 10.38
CA ASP A 38 12.29 -2.31 11.78
C ASP A 38 11.10 -2.67 12.70
N GLY A 39 9.91 -2.91 12.14
CA GLY A 39 8.69 -3.24 12.88
C GLY A 39 7.93 -2.01 13.42
N PHE A 40 8.45 -0.81 13.17
CA PHE A 40 7.86 0.48 13.55
C PHE A 40 8.20 1.57 12.52
N GLY A 41 7.43 2.67 12.52
CA GLY A 41 7.55 3.77 11.57
C GLY A 41 6.73 5.00 11.97
N ASN A 42 6.80 6.06 11.16
CA ASN A 42 5.95 7.26 11.31
C ASN A 42 4.64 7.15 10.53
N ASP A 43 4.61 6.25 9.56
CA ASP A 43 3.56 5.95 8.61
C ASP A 43 3.55 4.45 8.30
N LEU A 44 2.48 4.02 7.63
CA LEU A 44 2.32 2.66 7.14
C LEU A 44 2.33 2.64 5.62
N ASP A 45 3.39 2.09 5.04
CA ASP A 45 3.49 1.93 3.59
C ASP A 45 3.07 0.51 3.19
N VAL A 46 2.14 0.39 2.24
CA VAL A 46 1.65 -0.90 1.77
C VAL A 46 1.51 -0.98 0.26
N VAL A 47 1.85 -2.15 -0.28
CA VAL A 47 1.51 -2.56 -1.64
C VAL A 47 0.36 -3.55 -1.58
N LEU A 48 -0.72 -3.28 -2.30
CA LEU A 48 -1.81 -4.23 -2.52
C LEU A 48 -1.70 -4.78 -3.95
N THR A 49 -1.66 -6.10 -4.07
CA THR A 49 -1.64 -6.71 -5.41
C THR A 49 -3.06 -6.97 -5.89
N VAL A 50 -3.37 -6.52 -7.10
CA VAL A 50 -4.69 -6.59 -7.72
C VAL A 50 -4.60 -7.24 -9.11
N SER A 51 -5.76 -7.42 -9.75
CA SER A 51 -5.83 -7.83 -11.15
C SER A 51 -5.33 -6.71 -12.07
N GLN A 52 -4.88 -7.06 -13.27
CA GLN A 52 -4.40 -6.08 -14.26
C GLN A 52 -5.44 -4.97 -14.56
N PRO A 53 -6.75 -5.27 -14.76
CA PRO A 53 -7.74 -4.23 -15.03
C PRO A 53 -7.88 -3.22 -13.88
N VAL A 54 -7.85 -3.69 -12.63
CA VAL A 54 -7.91 -2.81 -11.44
C VAL A 54 -6.67 -1.93 -11.35
N TYR A 55 -5.49 -2.51 -11.61
CA TYR A 55 -4.24 -1.75 -11.63
C TYR A 55 -4.23 -0.66 -12.72
N LEU A 56 -4.73 -0.96 -13.92
CA LEU A 56 -4.82 0.04 -15.01
C LEU A 56 -5.80 1.17 -14.67
N ALA A 57 -6.94 0.85 -14.05
CA ALA A 57 -7.88 1.87 -13.58
C ALA A 57 -7.24 2.79 -12.53
N TYR A 58 -6.48 2.20 -11.60
CA TYR A 58 -5.70 2.95 -10.61
C TYR A 58 -4.65 3.87 -11.25
N LEU A 59 -3.87 3.37 -12.21
CA LEU A 59 -2.90 4.20 -12.92
C LEU A 59 -3.58 5.38 -13.65
N ALA A 60 -4.73 5.14 -14.28
CA ALA A 60 -5.48 6.21 -14.93
C ALA A 60 -5.92 7.29 -13.91
N ALA A 61 -6.41 6.89 -12.74
CA ALA A 61 -6.81 7.82 -11.68
C ALA A 61 -5.62 8.60 -11.10
N VAL A 62 -4.48 7.95 -10.85
CA VAL A 62 -3.26 8.62 -10.37
C VAL A 62 -2.71 9.59 -11.41
N ASN A 63 -2.67 9.19 -12.69
CA ASN A 63 -2.23 10.08 -13.77
C ASN A 63 -3.17 11.28 -13.92
N GLN A 64 -4.48 11.09 -13.78
CA GLN A 64 -5.42 12.21 -13.81
C GLN A 64 -5.17 13.18 -12.65
N ALA A 65 -5.02 12.66 -11.43
CA ALA A 65 -4.74 13.49 -10.26
C ALA A 65 -3.43 14.29 -10.40
N LEU A 66 -2.41 13.70 -11.05
CA LEU A 66 -1.16 14.40 -11.36
C LEU A 66 -1.34 15.51 -12.39
N LEU A 67 -2.09 15.25 -13.46
CA LEU A 67 -2.40 16.28 -14.47
C LEU A 67 -3.17 17.44 -13.84
N ASP A 68 -4.10 17.16 -12.93
CA ASP A 68 -4.87 18.18 -12.21
C ASP A 68 -3.99 18.95 -11.19
N ALA A 69 -2.89 18.36 -10.74
CA ALA A 69 -1.98 18.94 -9.75
C ALA A 69 -0.78 19.69 -10.36
N ASP A 70 -0.39 19.42 -11.61
CA ASP A 70 0.67 20.14 -12.35
C ASP A 70 0.31 21.63 -12.59
N GLU A 71 -0.94 22.03 -12.30
CA GLU A 71 -1.36 23.44 -12.19
C GLU A 71 -0.93 24.11 -10.86
N CYS A 72 -0.31 23.39 -9.91
CA CYS A 72 0.01 23.84 -8.55
C CYS A 72 1.51 23.69 -8.22
N ASP A 73 2.23 24.81 -8.20
CA ASP A 73 3.69 24.98 -8.26
C ASP A 73 4.51 24.60 -6.99
N TYR A 74 4.02 23.73 -6.08
CA TYR A 74 4.69 23.46 -4.78
C TYR A 74 4.89 21.96 -4.48
N TRP A 75 6.15 21.49 -4.62
CA TRP A 75 6.53 20.08 -4.56
C TRP A 75 6.52 19.40 -3.17
N ASP A 76 6.70 20.13 -2.07
CA ASP A 76 6.71 19.52 -0.73
C ASP A 76 5.28 19.25 -0.20
N ASP A 77 4.34 20.17 -0.43
CA ASP A 77 2.91 19.93 -0.19
C ASP A 77 2.34 18.92 -1.18
N PHE A 78 2.90 18.86 -2.39
CA PHE A 78 2.56 17.88 -3.41
C PHE A 78 2.86 16.45 -2.96
N TYR A 79 3.99 16.13 -2.33
CA TYR A 79 4.23 14.76 -1.86
C TYR A 79 3.22 14.30 -0.79
N VAL A 80 2.79 15.20 0.11
CA VAL A 80 1.77 14.90 1.12
C VAL A 80 0.38 14.78 0.48
N GLY A 81 0.03 15.66 -0.45
CA GLY A 81 -1.21 15.58 -1.22
C GLY A 81 -1.28 14.34 -2.11
N PHE A 82 -0.17 13.98 -2.74
CA PHE A 82 -0.02 12.84 -3.64
C PHE A 82 -0.18 11.51 -2.92
N SER A 83 0.34 11.38 -1.69
CA SER A 83 0.09 10.18 -0.86
C SER A 83 -1.41 9.99 -0.56
N SER A 84 -2.13 11.08 -0.26
CA SER A 84 -3.58 11.06 -0.03
C SER A 84 -4.36 10.76 -1.32
N GLN A 85 -3.97 11.34 -2.46
CA GLN A 85 -4.58 11.08 -3.76
C GLN A 85 -4.34 9.64 -4.24
N ARG A 86 -3.13 9.09 -4.05
CA ARG A 86 -2.84 7.68 -4.34
C ARG A 86 -3.68 6.75 -3.47
N PHE A 87 -3.82 7.07 -2.19
CA PHE A 87 -4.69 6.33 -1.30
C PHE A 87 -6.15 6.35 -1.77
N GLU A 88 -6.69 7.53 -2.09
CA GLU A 88 -8.05 7.69 -2.62
C GLU A 88 -8.25 6.96 -3.95
N ALA A 89 -7.31 7.09 -4.88
CA ALA A 89 -7.32 6.39 -6.16
C ALA A 89 -7.28 4.86 -5.98
N ALA A 90 -6.48 4.37 -5.03
CA ALA A 90 -6.41 2.95 -4.68
C ALA A 90 -7.76 2.47 -4.15
N LEU A 91 -8.38 3.21 -3.23
CA LEU A 91 -9.69 2.87 -2.68
C LEU A 91 -10.80 2.92 -3.74
N ALA A 92 -10.79 3.91 -4.63
CA ALA A 92 -11.78 4.03 -5.71
C ALA A 92 -11.65 2.88 -6.74
N SER A 93 -10.44 2.37 -6.94
CA SER A 93 -10.16 1.29 -7.89
C SER A 93 -10.57 -0.09 -7.36
N VAL A 94 -10.61 -0.25 -6.03
CA VAL A 94 -11.03 -1.49 -5.37
C VAL A 94 -12.53 -1.42 -5.09
N SER A 95 -13.31 -2.35 -5.63
CA SER A 95 -14.73 -2.41 -5.33
C SER A 95 -14.93 -2.85 -3.87
N MET A 96 -15.35 -1.91 -3.02
CA MET A 96 -15.66 -2.16 -1.61
C MET A 96 -17.16 -2.07 -1.36
N SER A 97 -17.69 -3.00 -0.58
CA SER A 97 -18.99 -2.88 0.04
C SER A 97 -19.00 -1.79 1.12
N LEU A 98 -20.19 -1.31 1.48
CA LEU A 98 -20.35 -0.32 2.56
C LEU A 98 -19.77 -0.83 3.90
N ALA A 99 -19.92 -2.13 4.17
CA ALA A 99 -19.37 -2.74 5.37
C ALA A 99 -17.84 -2.72 5.36
N GLU A 100 -17.20 -3.11 4.26
CA GLU A 100 -15.74 -3.07 4.09
C GLU A 100 -15.20 -1.65 4.25
N HIS A 101 -15.86 -0.65 3.65
CA HIS A 101 -15.48 0.75 3.82
C HIS A 101 -15.58 1.19 5.29
N GLY A 102 -16.66 0.82 6.00
CA GLY A 102 -16.83 1.11 7.42
C GLY A 102 -15.72 0.49 8.29
N TRP A 103 -15.36 -0.76 8.03
CA TRP A 103 -14.27 -1.45 8.74
C TRP A 103 -12.91 -0.80 8.50
N LEU A 104 -12.63 -0.40 7.25
CA LEU A 104 -11.39 0.29 6.92
C LEU A 104 -11.29 1.64 7.63
N CYS A 105 -12.36 2.45 7.59
CA CYS A 105 -12.42 3.73 8.29
C CYS A 105 -12.19 3.59 9.80
N LEU A 106 -12.78 2.55 10.43
CA LEU A 106 -12.56 2.28 11.85
C LEU A 106 -11.10 1.88 12.14
N ALA A 107 -10.52 1.02 11.31
CA ALA A 107 -9.13 0.58 11.46
C ALA A 107 -8.13 1.74 11.27
N LEU A 108 -8.37 2.63 10.30
CA LEU A 108 -7.53 3.82 10.08
C LEU A 108 -7.59 4.80 11.25
N ARG A 109 -8.78 4.98 11.86
CA ARG A 109 -8.91 5.77 13.09
C ARG A 109 -8.13 5.18 14.25
N TYR A 110 -8.03 3.85 14.33
CA TYR A 110 -7.23 3.18 15.36
C TYR A 110 -5.72 3.29 15.10
N LEU A 111 -5.30 3.26 13.83
CA LEU A 111 -3.90 3.44 13.44
C LEU A 111 -3.37 4.82 13.86
N ASP A 112 -4.20 5.86 13.70
CA ASP A 112 -3.88 7.25 14.03
C ASP A 112 -2.54 7.73 13.42
N ALA A 113 -2.31 7.34 12.17
CA ALA A 113 -1.12 7.68 11.41
C ALA A 113 -1.43 7.69 9.91
N LYS A 114 -0.51 8.25 9.11
CA LYS A 114 -0.61 8.23 7.65
C LYS A 114 -0.43 6.80 7.14
N ILE A 115 -1.14 6.50 6.05
CA ILE A 115 -0.98 5.27 5.28
C ILE A 115 -0.74 5.65 3.82
N ASP A 116 0.25 5.03 3.19
CA ASP A 116 0.44 5.11 1.75
C ASP A 116 0.10 3.75 1.12
N VAL A 117 -0.82 3.76 0.16
CA VAL A 117 -1.31 2.56 -0.50
C VAL A 117 -0.96 2.63 -1.98
N GLN A 118 -0.12 1.69 -2.41
CA GLN A 118 0.25 1.50 -3.80
C GLN A 118 -0.43 0.24 -4.35
N LEU A 119 -1.16 0.36 -5.45
CA LEU A 119 -1.64 -0.83 -6.17
C LEU A 119 -0.57 -1.30 -7.15
N MET A 120 -0.41 -2.62 -7.25
CA MET A 120 0.49 -3.28 -8.21
C MET A 120 -0.18 -4.50 -8.84
N PRO A 121 0.16 -4.88 -10.08
CA PRO A 121 -0.28 -6.15 -10.64
C PRO A 121 0.41 -7.32 -9.92
N ALA A 122 -0.24 -8.48 -9.82
CA ALA A 122 0.31 -9.64 -9.09
C ALA A 122 1.73 -10.09 -9.52
N THR A 123 2.17 -9.74 -10.73
CA THR A 123 3.45 -10.12 -11.33
C THR A 123 4.55 -9.06 -11.17
N TRP A 124 4.28 -7.96 -10.45
CA TRP A 124 5.18 -6.80 -10.39
C TRP A 124 6.59 -7.13 -9.85
N LEU A 125 6.71 -7.99 -8.83
CA LEU A 125 8.01 -8.41 -8.28
C LEU A 125 8.90 -9.16 -9.28
N SER A 126 8.28 -9.79 -10.29
CA SER A 126 9.00 -10.45 -11.38
C SER A 126 9.25 -9.52 -12.57
N ASN A 127 8.61 -8.35 -12.61
CA ASN A 127 8.67 -7.39 -13.71
C ASN A 127 8.81 -5.97 -13.17
N THR A 128 9.79 -5.74 -12.29
CA THR A 128 9.99 -4.45 -11.61
C THR A 128 10.21 -3.32 -12.60
N ASP A 129 10.90 -3.58 -13.71
CA ASP A 129 11.20 -2.58 -14.74
C ASP A 129 9.93 -2.12 -15.46
N LEU A 130 9.03 -3.07 -15.77
CA LEU A 130 7.73 -2.75 -16.37
C LEU A 130 6.88 -1.94 -15.39
N ALA A 131 6.79 -2.36 -14.13
CA ALA A 131 6.06 -1.63 -13.11
C ALA A 131 6.64 -0.22 -12.89
N GLN A 132 7.97 -0.06 -12.93
CA GLN A 132 8.64 1.24 -12.85
C GLN A 132 8.27 2.14 -14.03
N SER A 133 8.24 1.60 -15.26
CA SER A 133 7.91 2.37 -16.47
C SER A 133 6.46 2.85 -16.53
N GLN A 134 5.57 2.23 -15.75
CA GLN A 134 4.13 2.52 -15.74
C GLN A 134 3.74 3.50 -14.64
N LEU A 135 4.57 3.66 -13.61
CA LEU A 135 4.30 4.59 -12.52
C LEU A 135 4.75 6.00 -12.90
N PRO A 136 3.91 7.01 -12.67
CA PRO A 136 4.32 8.40 -12.81
C PRO A 136 5.15 8.80 -11.59
N HIS A 137 6.44 8.47 -11.61
CA HIS A 137 7.37 8.75 -10.52
C HIS A 137 8.73 9.20 -11.06
N HIS A 138 9.36 10.18 -10.41
CA HIS A 138 10.65 10.74 -10.85
C HIS A 138 11.86 9.89 -10.44
N ASP A 139 11.78 9.15 -9.32
CA ASP A 139 12.85 8.21 -8.93
C ASP A 139 12.82 6.95 -9.82
N PRO A 140 13.88 6.71 -10.64
CA PRO A 140 13.97 5.54 -11.51
C PRO A 140 14.21 4.23 -10.74
N SER A 141 14.53 4.29 -9.45
CA SER A 141 14.76 3.12 -8.59
C SER A 141 13.59 2.85 -7.64
N PHE A 142 12.50 3.62 -7.73
CA PHE A 142 11.38 3.55 -6.79
C PHE A 142 10.84 2.13 -6.61
N VAL A 143 10.47 1.45 -7.69
CA VAL A 143 9.92 0.09 -7.63
C VAL A 143 10.95 -0.93 -7.16
N ALA A 144 12.21 -0.76 -7.54
CA ALA A 144 13.30 -1.62 -7.07
C ALA A 144 13.50 -1.49 -5.55
N ASN A 145 13.43 -0.26 -5.02
CA ASN A 145 13.52 0.03 -3.59
C ASN A 145 12.34 -0.57 -2.82
N ILE A 146 11.11 -0.39 -3.33
CA ILE A 146 9.90 -1.03 -2.78
C ILE A 146 10.06 -2.56 -2.76
N ALA A 147 10.51 -3.16 -3.86
CA ALA A 147 10.69 -4.61 -3.96
C ALA A 147 11.72 -5.15 -2.96
N ALA A 148 12.79 -4.41 -2.68
CA ALA A 148 13.85 -4.83 -1.77
C ALA A 148 13.36 -4.99 -0.31
N ASP A 149 12.37 -4.19 0.08
CA ASP A 149 11.82 -4.14 1.44
C ASP A 149 10.47 -4.83 1.59
N ALA A 150 9.80 -5.16 0.49
CA ALA A 150 8.49 -5.78 0.50
C ALA A 150 8.47 -7.08 1.31
N ARG A 151 7.61 -7.11 2.33
CA ARG A 151 7.30 -8.30 3.12
C ARG A 151 5.84 -8.66 2.95
N LYS A 152 5.58 -9.90 2.52
CA LYS A 152 4.22 -10.43 2.51
C LYS A 152 3.72 -10.61 3.94
N LEU A 153 2.43 -10.45 4.17
CA LEU A 153 1.82 -10.80 5.45
C LEU A 153 1.86 -12.32 5.69
N ALA A 154 2.10 -12.71 6.95
CA ALA A 154 1.88 -14.08 7.40
C ALA A 154 0.38 -14.26 7.71
N ILE A 155 -0.33 -14.97 6.83
CA ILE A 155 -1.79 -15.12 6.90
C ILE A 155 -2.18 -16.56 7.24
N LYS A 156 -3.16 -16.71 8.13
CA LYS A 156 -3.89 -17.97 8.36
C LYS A 156 -5.34 -17.81 7.95
N ARG A 157 -6.03 -18.92 7.67
CA ARG A 157 -7.49 -18.92 7.49
C ARG A 157 -8.16 -18.97 8.87
N GLY A 158 -9.04 -18.02 9.12
CA GLY A 158 -9.93 -18.01 10.29
C GLY A 158 -11.11 -18.96 10.10
N GLU A 159 -11.88 -19.12 11.18
CA GLU A 159 -13.02 -20.06 11.24
C GLU A 159 -14.13 -19.77 10.22
N ARG A 160 -14.29 -18.51 9.81
CA ARG A 160 -15.28 -18.08 8.81
C ARG A 160 -14.67 -17.93 7.41
N GLY A 161 -13.48 -18.48 7.19
CA GLY A 161 -12.75 -18.41 5.92
C GLY A 161 -12.02 -17.09 5.67
N GLN A 162 -12.11 -16.12 6.59
CA GLN A 162 -11.41 -14.83 6.51
C GLN A 162 -9.89 -15.01 6.64
N ARG A 163 -9.13 -14.08 6.07
CA ARG A 163 -7.66 -14.01 6.22
C ARG A 163 -7.34 -13.35 7.56
N VAL A 164 -6.67 -14.06 8.45
CA VAL A 164 -6.20 -13.55 9.75
C VAL A 164 -4.71 -13.26 9.66
N VAL A 165 -4.32 -12.02 9.92
CA VAL A 165 -2.94 -11.57 9.87
C VAL A 165 -2.26 -11.93 11.19
N THR A 166 -1.18 -12.71 11.11
CA THR A 166 -0.48 -13.23 12.30
C THR A 166 0.91 -12.64 12.52
N GLY A 167 1.39 -11.86 11.55
CA GLY A 167 2.73 -11.27 11.58
C GLY A 167 3.17 -10.76 10.22
N LEU A 168 4.36 -10.15 10.20
CA LEU A 168 5.13 -10.00 8.97
C LEU A 168 5.65 -11.37 8.55
N GLY A 169 5.42 -11.73 7.29
CA GLY A 169 5.95 -12.93 6.68
C GLY A 169 7.37 -12.74 6.15
N ARG A 170 7.77 -13.65 5.27
CA ARG A 170 9.09 -13.59 4.61
C ARG A 170 9.15 -12.41 3.65
N LYS A 171 10.38 -11.93 3.38
CA LYS A 171 10.62 -11.01 2.26
C LYS A 171 10.03 -11.59 0.97
N ALA A 172 9.37 -10.73 0.22
CA ALA A 172 8.79 -11.08 -1.05
C ALA A 172 9.93 -11.18 -2.07
N VAL A 173 10.33 -12.40 -2.40
CA VAL A 173 11.38 -12.65 -3.38
C VAL A 173 10.80 -12.67 -4.78
N SER A 174 11.47 -12.00 -5.71
CA SER A 174 11.28 -12.19 -7.14
C SER A 174 11.55 -13.65 -7.47
N SER A 175 10.54 -14.38 -7.93
CA SER A 175 10.74 -15.69 -8.54
C SER A 175 11.35 -15.48 -9.93
N LYS A 176 12.65 -15.16 -9.98
CA LYS A 176 13.42 -15.35 -11.22
C LYS A 176 13.55 -16.86 -11.43
N LYS A 177 12.83 -17.38 -12.42
CA LYS A 177 13.15 -18.64 -13.09
C LYS A 177 13.75 -18.32 -14.44
#